data_AF-A0A060YKY0-F1
#
_entry.id   AF-A0A060YKY0-F1
#
_cell.length_a   1.000
_cell.length_b   1.000
_cell.length_c   1.000
_cell.angle_alpha   90.00
_cell.angle_beta   90.00
_cell.angle_gamma   90.00
#
_symmetry.space_group_name_H-M   'P 1'
#
loop_
_entity.id
_entity.type
_entity.pdbx_description
1 polymer ?
#
loop_
_entity_poly.entity_id
_entity_poly.type
_entity_poly.pdbx_seq_one_letter_code
_entity_poly.pdbx_strand_id
1 'polypeptide(L)'
;MNVFYCNYYVFYFVQIAIQTLWNIRIVVLAKPEHENRISHIFSDSVKTGIANALGNKGAVGVSFMFNGTSFGFVNSHLTSGSEKKLRRNQNYVSILRFLNLGDKKLNPFDITHRFTHLFWLGDLNYRIELPSTVS
;
A
#
# COMPACT_ATOMS: atom_id res chain seq x y z
N MET A 1 15.03 3.82 19.48
CA MET A 1 14.82 4.87 18.47
C MET A 1 15.46 4.40 17.18
N ASN A 2 14.68 4.08 16.13
CA ASN A 2 15.23 3.55 14.87
C ASN A 2 15.71 4.73 14.00
N VAL A 3 17.01 4.79 13.71
CA VAL A 3 17.62 5.89 12.94
C VAL A 3 17.78 5.45 11.49
N PHE A 4 17.18 6.20 10.55
CA PHE A 4 17.40 6.03 9.11
C PHE A 4 18.21 7.23 8.60
N TYR A 5 19.35 6.96 7.95
CA TYR A 5 20.25 8.00 7.43
C TYR A 5 20.01 8.23 5.93
N CYS A 6 19.81 9.50 5.53
CA CYS A 6 19.86 9.95 4.14
C CYS A 6 20.73 11.23 4.08
N ASN A 7 21.63 11.33 3.10
CA ASN A 7 22.88 12.13 3.16
C ASN A 7 22.75 13.67 3.07
N TYR A 8 23.83 14.34 3.53
CA TYR A 8 24.23 15.76 3.53
C TYR A 8 23.48 16.76 4.44
N TYR A 9 22.30 16.43 4.92
CA TYR A 9 21.66 17.10 6.06
C TYR A 9 21.12 16.02 6.99
N VAL A 10 21.48 16.05 8.27
CA VAL A 10 21.00 15.05 9.25
C VAL A 10 19.55 15.36 9.60
N PHE A 11 18.63 14.98 8.72
CA PHE A 11 17.21 14.95 9.04
C PHE A 11 16.92 13.61 9.71
N TYR A 12 16.75 13.65 11.03
CA TYR A 12 16.17 12.52 11.76
C TYR A 12 14.72 12.35 11.32
N PHE A 13 14.31 11.13 11.01
CA PHE A 13 12.91 10.80 10.74
C PHE A 13 12.40 9.87 11.84
N VAL A 14 11.14 10.04 12.22
CA VAL A 14 10.43 9.13 13.12
C VAL A 14 9.67 8.09 12.29
N GLN A 15 9.72 6.83 12.71
CA GLN A 15 8.96 5.77 12.07
C GLN A 15 7.51 5.79 12.58
N ILE A 16 6.58 6.15 11.71
CA ILE A 16 5.15 6.23 12.01
C ILE A 16 4.52 4.85 11.95
N ALA A 17 4.80 4.09 10.90
CA ALA A 17 4.25 2.75 10.71
C ALA A 17 5.16 1.90 9.83
N ILE A 18 5.08 0.60 10.03
CA ILE A 18 5.68 -0.42 9.17
C ILE A 18 4.67 -1.56 9.01
N GLN A 19 4.41 -1.97 7.77
CA GLN A 19 3.60 -3.15 7.48
C GLN A 19 4.32 -4.02 6.47
N THR A 20 4.40 -5.32 6.74
CA THR A 20 5.07 -6.30 5.87
C THR A 20 4.16 -7.51 5.65
N LEU A 21 4.05 -7.95 4.40
CA LEU A 21 3.43 -9.21 3.98
C LEU A 21 4.40 -9.94 3.05
N TRP A 22 5.01 -11.02 3.55
CA TRP A 22 6.13 -11.68 2.86
C TRP A 22 7.23 -10.67 2.51
N ASN A 23 7.52 -10.49 1.21
CA ASN A 23 8.53 -9.56 0.70
C ASN A 23 7.93 -8.22 0.23
N ILE A 24 6.65 -7.96 0.53
CA ILE A 24 5.97 -6.68 0.24
C ILE A 24 5.99 -5.87 1.53
N ARG A 25 6.58 -4.67 1.50
CA ARG A 25 6.72 -3.81 2.69
C ARG A 25 6.34 -2.37 2.38
N ILE A 26 5.71 -1.71 3.34
CA ILE A 26 5.57 -0.26 3.36
C ILE A 26 6.09 0.27 4.69
N VAL A 27 6.85 1.36 4.62
CA VAL A 27 7.36 2.10 5.80
C VAL A 27 6.95 3.55 5.62
N VAL A 28 6.28 4.11 6.61
CA VAL A 28 5.95 5.53 6.66
C VAL A 28 6.87 6.20 7.68
N LEU A 29 7.65 7.15 7.19
CA LEU A 29 8.55 7.97 7.99
C LEU A 29 8.07 9.42 7.93
N ALA A 30 8.14 10.14 9.05
CA ALA A 30 7.81 11.55 9.12
C ALA A 30 8.93 12.36 9.79
N LYS A 31 8.97 13.67 9.54
CA LYS A 31 9.84 14.57 10.30
C LYS A 31 9.38 14.63 11.77
N PRO A 32 10.29 14.73 12.76
CA PRO A 32 9.95 14.80 14.18
C PRO A 32 8.96 15.91 14.53
N GLU A 33 9.09 17.08 13.89
CA GLU A 33 8.17 18.22 14.05
C GLU A 33 6.71 17.95 13.62
N HIS A 34 6.47 16.82 12.95
CA HIS A 34 5.14 16.38 12.51
C HIS A 34 4.57 15.23 13.37
N GLU A 35 5.34 14.65 14.29
CA GLU A 35 4.92 13.48 15.07
C GLU A 35 3.60 13.73 15.82
N ASN A 36 3.50 14.85 16.53
CA ASN A 36 2.30 15.24 17.28
C ASN A 36 1.09 15.61 16.41
N ARG A 37 1.27 15.75 15.10
CA ARG A 37 0.18 16.03 14.14
C ARG A 37 -0.41 14.76 13.57
N ILE A 38 0.25 13.61 13.76
CA ILE A 38 -0.14 12.33 13.21
C ILE A 38 -0.93 11.55 14.26
N SER A 39 -2.10 11.05 13.88
CA SER A 39 -2.96 10.25 14.75
C SER A 39 -3.71 9.19 13.94
N HIS A 40 -4.47 8.32 14.63
CA HIS A 40 -5.32 7.31 13.99
C HIS A 40 -4.56 6.44 12.97
N ILE A 41 -3.39 5.94 13.38
CA ILE A 41 -2.53 5.10 12.54
C ILE A 41 -3.15 3.70 12.47
N PHE A 42 -3.44 3.23 11.25
CA PHE A 42 -3.90 1.87 10.98
C PHE A 42 -3.00 1.21 9.94
N SER A 43 -2.86 -0.12 10.03
CA SER A 43 -2.11 -0.92 9.08
C SER A 43 -2.81 -2.24 8.84
N ASP A 44 -2.81 -2.71 7.60
CA ASP A 44 -3.41 -3.99 7.23
C ASP A 44 -2.73 -4.60 5.98
N SER A 45 -3.03 -5.86 5.69
CA SER A 45 -2.51 -6.55 4.50
C SER A 45 -3.49 -7.57 3.93
N VAL A 46 -3.48 -7.72 2.60
CA VAL A 46 -4.34 -8.66 1.87
C VAL A 46 -3.49 -9.60 1.03
N LYS A 47 -3.73 -10.91 1.16
CA LYS A 47 -3.13 -11.95 0.31
C LYS A 47 -3.99 -12.13 -0.94
N THR A 48 -3.39 -12.17 -2.12
CA THR A 48 -4.08 -12.32 -3.41
C THR A 48 -3.56 -13.47 -4.28
N GLY A 49 -2.82 -14.39 -3.63
CA GLY A 49 -2.30 -15.62 -4.25
C GLY A 49 -3.39 -16.54 -4.82
N ILE A 50 -2.97 -17.68 -5.38
CA ILE A 50 -3.88 -18.75 -5.81
C ILE A 50 -4.72 -19.17 -4.59
N ALA A 51 -6.03 -19.37 -4.80
CA ALA A 51 -6.99 -19.61 -3.72
C ALA A 51 -6.95 -18.56 -2.58
N ASN A 52 -6.54 -17.32 -2.87
CA ASN A 52 -6.38 -16.21 -1.92
C ASN A 52 -5.38 -16.46 -0.77
N ALA A 53 -4.54 -17.49 -0.86
CA ALA A 53 -3.59 -17.84 0.20
C ALA A 53 -2.23 -18.36 -0.28
N LEU A 54 -2.16 -18.98 -1.46
CA LEU A 54 -0.93 -19.58 -2.00
C LEU A 54 -0.19 -18.60 -2.92
N GLY A 55 1.03 -18.19 -2.54
CA GLY A 55 1.91 -17.36 -3.36
C GLY A 55 2.52 -16.20 -2.58
N ASN A 56 3.18 -15.27 -3.28
CA ASN A 56 3.85 -14.10 -2.69
C ASN A 56 3.24 -12.76 -3.17
N LYS A 57 1.96 -12.77 -3.54
CA LYS A 57 1.23 -11.64 -4.13
C LYS A 57 0.16 -11.11 -3.19
N GLY A 58 0.02 -9.79 -3.14
CA GLY A 58 -0.86 -9.15 -2.18
C GLY A 58 -0.64 -7.65 -2.11
N ALA A 59 -1.13 -7.06 -1.02
CA ALA A 59 -0.87 -5.68 -0.68
C ALA A 59 -0.66 -5.52 0.82
N VAL A 60 0.11 -4.49 1.16
CA VAL A 60 0.19 -3.92 2.51
C VAL A 60 -0.30 -2.49 2.43
N GLY A 61 -0.91 -1.99 3.49
CA GLY A 61 -1.32 -0.61 3.55
C GLY A 61 -1.20 -0.01 4.94
N VAL A 62 -1.08 1.31 4.95
CA VAL A 62 -1.04 2.16 6.14
C VAL A 62 -1.95 3.36 5.89
N SER A 63 -2.69 3.76 6.91
CA SER A 63 -3.42 5.03 6.91
C SER A 63 -3.19 5.80 8.20
N PHE A 64 -3.31 7.11 8.16
CA PHE A 64 -3.27 7.98 9.33
C PHE A 64 -4.00 9.30 9.07
N MET A 65 -4.34 10.00 10.15
CA MET A 65 -4.75 11.40 10.12
C MET A 65 -3.52 12.28 10.31
N PHE A 66 -3.38 13.32 9.48
CA PHE A 66 -2.45 14.42 9.71
C PHE A 66 -3.27 15.68 9.96
N ASN A 67 -3.33 16.14 11.20
CA ASN A 67 -4.32 17.12 11.66
C ASN A 67 -5.73 16.68 11.20
N GLY A 68 -6.41 17.48 10.37
CA GLY A 68 -7.75 17.19 9.84
C GLY A 68 -7.76 16.45 8.49
N THR A 69 -6.61 16.07 7.93
CA THR A 69 -6.52 15.45 6.60
C THR A 69 -6.20 13.96 6.73
N SER A 70 -7.00 13.10 6.09
CA SER A 70 -6.80 11.65 6.12
C SER A 70 -5.97 11.17 4.93
N PHE A 71 -4.96 10.34 5.22
CA PHE A 71 -4.08 9.75 4.23
C PHE A 71 -4.16 8.23 4.25
N GLY A 72 -4.24 7.61 3.07
CA GLY A 72 -4.11 6.17 2.87
C GLY A 72 -2.99 5.86 1.88
N PHE A 73 -2.19 4.84 2.19
CA PHE A 73 -1.12 4.35 1.34
C PHE A 73 -1.27 2.84 1.16
N VAL A 74 -1.25 2.38 -0.09
CA VAL A 74 -1.31 0.96 -0.46
C VAL A 74 -0.11 0.63 -1.32
N ASN A 75 0.71 -0.32 -0.89
CA ASN A 75 1.77 -0.92 -1.69
C ASN A 75 1.35 -2.35 -2.09
N SER A 76 1.23 -2.61 -3.38
CA SER A 76 0.78 -3.90 -3.92
C SER A 76 1.80 -4.53 -4.86
N HIS A 77 1.88 -5.86 -4.81
CA HIS A 77 2.63 -6.66 -5.77
C HIS A 77 1.64 -7.63 -6.40
N LEU A 78 1.22 -7.33 -7.63
CA LEU A 78 0.16 -8.05 -8.34
C LEU A 78 0.71 -9.18 -9.20
N THR A 79 -0.19 -10.03 -9.72
CA THR A 79 0.19 -11.18 -10.54
C THR A 79 1.02 -10.79 -11.77
N SER A 80 2.19 -11.41 -11.93
CA SER A 80 3.13 -11.25 -13.06
C SER A 80 2.73 -12.08 -14.29
N GLY A 81 3.28 -11.76 -15.46
CA GLY A 81 2.99 -12.41 -16.76
C GLY A 81 2.15 -11.50 -17.66
N SER A 82 2.52 -11.36 -18.93
CA SER A 82 1.84 -10.45 -19.87
C SER A 82 0.37 -10.84 -20.05
N GLU A 83 0.09 -12.14 -20.14
CA GLU A 83 -1.21 -12.77 -20.33
C GLU A 83 -2.17 -12.64 -19.13
N LYS A 84 -1.68 -12.21 -17.95
CA LYS A 84 -2.43 -12.26 -16.68
C LYS A 84 -3.11 -10.94 -16.28
N LYS A 85 -3.49 -10.10 -17.25
CA LYS A 85 -4.19 -8.81 -17.01
C LYS A 85 -5.47 -8.99 -16.19
N LEU A 86 -6.30 -9.97 -16.55
CA LEU A 86 -7.55 -10.23 -15.83
C LEU A 86 -7.30 -10.62 -14.37
N ARG A 87 -6.24 -11.40 -14.10
CA ARG A 87 -5.87 -11.80 -12.75
C ARG A 87 -5.37 -10.61 -11.92
N ARG A 88 -4.65 -9.66 -12.51
CA ARG A 88 -4.28 -8.40 -11.84
C ARG A 88 -5.50 -7.58 -11.45
N ASN A 89 -6.49 -7.45 -12.33
CA ASN A 89 -7.76 -6.77 -12.03
C ASN A 89 -8.50 -7.45 -10.86
N GLN A 90 -8.52 -8.79 -10.83
CA GLN A 90 -9.08 -9.54 -9.70
C GLN A 90 -8.30 -9.28 -8.40
N ASN A 91 -6.96 -9.24 -8.45
CA ASN A 91 -6.14 -8.90 -7.29
C ASN A 91 -6.50 -7.49 -6.77
N TYR A 92 -6.63 -6.50 -7.65
CA TYR A 92 -7.06 -5.15 -7.29
C TYR A 92 -8.41 -5.14 -6.57
N VAL A 93 -9.43 -5.81 -7.14
CA VAL A 93 -10.77 -5.90 -6.53
C VAL A 93 -10.73 -6.60 -5.16
N SER A 94 -9.93 -7.66 -5.01
CA SER A 94 -9.75 -8.31 -3.70
C SER A 94 -9.11 -7.38 -2.67
N ILE A 95 -8.08 -6.61 -3.06
CA ILE A 95 -7.45 -5.64 -2.17
C ILE A 95 -8.45 -4.54 -1.79
N LEU A 96 -9.17 -3.99 -2.76
CA LEU A 96 -10.18 -2.96 -2.53
C LEU A 96 -11.25 -3.40 -1.52
N ARG A 97 -11.69 -4.67 -1.62
CA ARG A 97 -12.75 -5.23 -0.77
C ARG A 97 -12.28 -5.59 0.64
N PHE A 98 -11.04 -6.08 0.78
CA PHE A 98 -10.59 -6.72 2.03
C PHE A 98 -9.55 -5.92 2.80
N LEU A 99 -8.90 -4.93 2.19
CA LEU A 99 -7.93 -4.10 2.90
C LEU A 99 -8.67 -3.14 3.84
N ASN A 100 -8.47 -3.32 5.13
CA ASN A 100 -9.23 -2.60 6.16
C ASN A 100 -8.39 -1.47 6.77
N LEU A 101 -8.46 -0.31 6.12
CA LEU A 101 -7.82 0.92 6.58
C LEU A 101 -8.85 2.00 6.93
N GLY A 102 -8.44 2.96 7.77
CA GLY A 102 -9.24 4.13 8.16
C GLY A 102 -10.32 3.85 9.20
N ASP A 103 -11.23 4.82 9.36
CA ASP A 103 -12.31 4.75 10.34
C ASP A 103 -13.35 3.67 9.94
N LYS A 104 -13.53 2.69 10.82
CA LYS A 104 -14.50 1.59 10.66
C LYS A 104 -15.96 2.09 10.62
N LYS A 105 -16.25 3.31 11.06
CA LYS A 105 -17.59 3.92 10.94
C LYS A 105 -17.96 4.22 9.48
N LEU A 106 -16.98 4.32 8.58
CA LEU A 106 -17.18 4.48 7.14
C LEU A 106 -17.34 3.14 6.39
N ASN A 107 -17.77 2.08 7.10
CA ASN A 107 -17.91 0.73 6.58
C ASN A 107 -18.69 0.52 5.25
N PRO A 108 -19.70 1.33 4.86
CA PRO A 108 -20.31 1.15 3.53
C PRO A 108 -19.37 1.52 2.37
N PHE A 109 -18.29 2.28 2.63
CA PHE A 109 -17.35 2.70 1.60
C PHE A 109 -16.10 1.80 1.60
N ASP A 110 -15.59 1.48 0.42
CA ASP A 110 -14.25 0.90 0.29
C ASP A 110 -13.15 1.97 0.50
N ILE A 111 -11.89 1.54 0.52
CA ILE A 111 -10.75 2.43 0.79
C ILE A 111 -10.61 3.61 -0.18
N THR A 112 -11.21 3.58 -1.38
CA THR A 112 -11.11 4.68 -2.36
C THR A 112 -11.86 5.94 -1.95
N HIS A 113 -12.81 5.82 -1.01
CA HIS A 113 -13.61 6.96 -0.52
C HIS A 113 -13.37 7.28 0.96
N ARG A 114 -12.49 6.54 1.65
CA ARG A 114 -12.22 6.72 3.09
C ARG A 114 -11.20 7.81 3.41
N PHE A 115 -10.42 8.27 2.43
CA PHE A 115 -9.29 9.17 2.64
C PHE A 115 -9.40 10.42 1.80
N THR A 116 -8.95 11.57 2.33
CA THR A 116 -8.75 12.79 1.54
C THR A 116 -7.74 12.53 0.42
N HIS A 117 -6.68 11.79 0.73
CA HIS A 117 -5.69 11.35 -0.25
C HIS A 117 -5.42 9.85 -0.11
N LEU A 118 -5.67 9.09 -1.18
CA LEU A 118 -5.27 7.70 -1.30
C LEU A 118 -4.15 7.58 -2.34
N PHE A 119 -3.00 7.04 -1.92
CA PHE A 119 -1.91 6.68 -2.79
C PHE A 119 -1.88 5.16 -2.97
N TRP A 120 -2.03 4.70 -4.21
CA TRP A 120 -1.87 3.28 -4.55
C TRP A 120 -0.66 3.10 -5.46
N LEU A 121 0.31 2.33 -4.99
CA LEU A 121 1.58 2.09 -5.67
C LEU A 121 2.03 0.62 -5.59
N GLY A 122 3.21 0.36 -6.15
CA GLY A 122 3.91 -0.93 -6.07
C GLY A 122 4.18 -1.55 -7.44
N ASP A 123 4.60 -2.83 -7.45
CA ASP A 123 4.76 -3.59 -8.69
C ASP A 123 3.40 -4.12 -9.16
N LEU A 124 2.70 -3.26 -9.91
CA LEU A 124 1.38 -3.57 -10.48
C LEU A 124 1.45 -4.61 -11.61
N ASN A 125 2.64 -4.89 -12.17
CA ASN A 125 2.89 -5.93 -13.16
C ASN A 125 2.08 -5.86 -14.49
N TYR A 126 1.42 -4.75 -14.81
CA TYR A 126 0.84 -4.55 -16.15
C TYR A 126 1.95 -4.44 -17.21
N ARG A 127 1.70 -4.96 -18.41
CA ARG A 127 2.66 -5.03 -19.50
C ARG A 127 2.11 -4.32 -20.73
N ILE A 128 3.00 -3.81 -21.57
CA ILE A 128 2.64 -3.28 -22.88
C ILE A 128 2.37 -4.48 -23.79
N GLU A 129 1.17 -4.52 -24.37
CA GLU A 129 0.78 -5.55 -25.33
C GLU A 129 1.24 -5.12 -26.73
N LEU A 130 2.41 -5.59 -27.15
CA LEU A 130 2.93 -5.41 -28.51
C LEU A 130 2.98 -6.77 -29.22
N PRO A 131 2.76 -6.82 -30.54
CA PRO A 131 3.06 -8.00 -31.33
C PRO A 131 4.52 -8.39 -31.11
N SER A 132 4.78 -9.67 -30.86
CA SER A 132 6.15 -10.18 -30.89
C SER A 132 6.72 -9.91 -32.29
N THR A 133 7.78 -9.10 -32.37
CA THR A 133 8.56 -8.98 -33.59
C THR A 133 9.03 -10.38 -33.96
N VAL A 134 8.54 -10.88 -35.11
CA VAL A 134 9.05 -12.10 -35.72
C VAL A 134 10.51 -11.79 -36.08
N SER A 135 11.45 -12.37 -35.35
CA SER A 135 12.88 -12.44 -35.71
C SER A 135 13.18 -13.81 -36.27
#